data_AF-A0A9N9SKQ6-F1
#
_entry.id   AF-A0A9N9SKQ6-F1
#
_cell.length_a   1.000
_cell.length_b   1.000
_cell.length_c   1.000
_cell.angle_alpha   90.00
_cell.angle_beta   90.00
_cell.angle_gamma   90.00
#
_symmetry.space_group_name_H-M   'P 1'
#
loop_
_entity.id
_entity.type
_entity.pdbx_description
1 polymer ?
#
loop_
_entity_poly.entity_id
_entity_poly.type
_entity_poly.pdbx_seq_one_letter_code
_entity_poly.pdbx_strand_id
1 'polypeptide(L)'
;MAIHEESVRSRVAMDFTGAVGRIVEDPQEATAIAAAEGYSWKRRWRGGYTRPPPTGGAGAAASLVQTHVHQAMETGVHVAQPWFHAGLTRDRAAELVAKYGTVDGVFLVRDSRSHPGAYVITYKCGGKVIHAQVTPTLDPLRHRAVLTVDSGATKFYDLLQLVEFYQLNAGCLPTRLTHYVTFMATGGEVGESGNDRSCSADDF
;
A
#
# COMPACT_ATOMS: atom_id res chain seq x y z
N MET A 1 -10.85 -22.74 51.04
CA MET A 1 -11.02 -21.86 49.87
C MET A 1 -9.90 -22.18 48.91
N ALA A 2 -10.21 -22.84 47.78
CA ALA A 2 -9.22 -23.20 46.78
C ALA A 2 -8.95 -21.97 45.90
N ILE A 3 -7.72 -21.46 45.94
CA ILE A 3 -7.21 -20.51 44.95
C ILE A 3 -6.83 -21.32 43.72
N HIS A 4 -7.60 -21.17 42.65
CA HIS A 4 -7.22 -21.65 41.34
C HIS A 4 -6.06 -20.78 40.88
N GLU A 5 -4.84 -21.26 41.08
CA GLU A 5 -3.63 -20.68 40.51
C GLU A 5 -3.71 -20.96 39.00
N GLU A 6 -4.29 -20.02 38.25
CA GLU A 6 -4.27 -20.09 36.79
C GLU A 6 -2.81 -20.12 36.35
N SER A 7 -2.43 -21.29 35.82
CA SER A 7 -1.11 -21.58 35.28
C SER A 7 -0.73 -20.49 34.26
N VAL A 8 0.23 -19.65 34.65
CA VAL A 8 0.87 -18.60 33.86
C VAL A 8 1.58 -19.14 32.60
N ARG A 9 1.50 -20.45 32.36
CA ARG A 9 2.10 -21.17 31.22
C ARG A 9 1.31 -21.08 29.92
N SER A 10 0.21 -20.33 29.86
CA SER A 10 -0.64 -20.29 28.66
C SER A 10 -0.07 -19.49 27.47
N ARG A 11 1.11 -18.84 27.61
CA ARG A 11 1.77 -18.12 26.51
C ARG A 11 3.26 -18.39 26.56
N VAL A 12 3.76 -19.25 25.67
CA VAL A 12 5.19 -19.56 25.59
C VAL A 12 5.66 -19.36 24.16
N ALA A 13 6.85 -18.77 23.98
CA ALA A 13 7.47 -18.62 22.69
C ALA A 13 8.09 -19.97 22.27
N MET A 14 7.89 -20.38 21.02
CA MET A 14 8.54 -21.55 20.44
C MET A 14 9.63 -21.10 19.47
N ASP A 15 10.84 -21.62 19.66
CA ASP A 15 11.98 -21.44 18.76
C ASP A 15 12.01 -22.57 17.72
N PHE A 16 12.17 -22.22 16.43
CA PHE A 16 12.22 -23.12 15.27
C PHE A 16 13.59 -23.17 14.59
N THR A 17 14.64 -22.64 15.21
CA THR A 17 15.99 -22.62 14.60
C THR A 17 16.66 -24.01 14.46
N GLY A 18 16.00 -25.10 14.90
CA GLY A 18 16.43 -26.49 14.73
C GLY A 18 15.37 -27.42 14.13
N ALA A 19 15.71 -28.70 13.94
CA ALA A 19 14.82 -29.70 13.34
C ALA A 19 13.61 -30.10 14.22
N VAL A 20 13.60 -29.72 15.50
CA VAL A 20 12.50 -29.93 16.45
C VAL A 20 12.30 -28.62 17.22
N GLY A 21 11.06 -28.13 17.30
CA GLY A 21 10.74 -26.89 18.00
C GLY A 21 11.01 -26.99 19.50
N ARG A 22 11.72 -26.01 20.06
CA ARG A 22 12.01 -25.93 21.49
C ARG A 22 11.19 -24.81 22.14
N ILE A 23 10.66 -25.08 23.32
CA ILE A 23 9.94 -24.11 24.15
C ILE A 23 10.98 -23.26 24.89
N VAL A 24 10.94 -21.93 24.70
CA VAL A 24 11.89 -20.99 25.35
C VAL A 24 11.35 -20.65 26.74
N GLU A 25 12.03 -21.16 27.78
CA GLU A 25 11.63 -20.99 29.18
C GLU A 25 12.27 -19.78 29.86
N ASP A 26 13.41 -19.30 29.34
CA ASP A 26 14.12 -18.15 29.92
C ASP A 26 13.48 -16.81 29.50
N PRO A 27 13.03 -15.97 30.46
CA PRO A 27 12.39 -14.70 30.16
C PRO A 27 13.29 -13.69 29.43
N GLN A 28 14.60 -13.73 29.66
CA GLN A 28 15.55 -12.84 28.97
C GLN A 28 15.77 -13.28 27.53
N GLU A 29 15.90 -14.58 27.28
CA GLU A 29 15.96 -15.18 25.94
C GLU A 29 14.66 -14.91 25.16
N ALA A 30 13.49 -15.12 25.77
CA ALA A 30 12.20 -14.80 25.16
C ALA A 30 12.07 -13.29 24.85
N THR A 31 12.56 -12.42 25.73
CA THR A 31 12.59 -10.97 25.49
C THR A 31 13.59 -10.59 24.40
N ALA A 32 14.73 -11.28 24.31
CA ALA A 32 15.74 -11.07 23.28
C ALA A 32 15.29 -11.55 21.91
N ILE A 33 14.59 -12.68 21.83
CA ILE A 33 13.96 -13.19 20.60
C ILE A 33 12.81 -12.29 20.18
N ALA A 34 11.92 -11.93 21.12
CA ALA A 34 10.85 -10.96 20.86
C ALA A 34 11.39 -9.57 20.49
N ALA A 35 12.57 -9.18 20.95
CA ALA A 35 13.27 -8.00 20.50
C ALA A 35 13.86 -8.20 19.09
N ALA A 36 14.59 -9.28 18.81
CA ALA A 36 15.16 -9.55 17.50
C ALA A 36 14.09 -9.62 16.40
N GLU A 37 12.99 -10.35 16.65
CA GLU A 37 11.84 -10.45 15.75
C GLU A 37 10.98 -9.18 15.78
N GLY A 38 10.90 -8.53 16.94
CA GLY A 38 10.18 -7.28 17.17
C GLY A 38 10.72 -6.07 16.42
N TYR A 39 11.97 -6.13 15.96
CA TYR A 39 12.62 -5.05 15.22
C TYR A 39 12.36 -5.11 13.71
N SER A 40 11.84 -6.24 13.19
CA SER A 40 11.52 -6.39 11.76
C SER A 40 10.18 -5.75 11.39
N TRP A 41 9.15 -5.91 12.24
CA TRP A 41 7.83 -5.29 12.01
C TRP A 41 7.79 -3.79 12.35
N LYS A 42 8.61 -3.31 13.31
CA LYS A 42 8.64 -1.89 13.69
C LYS A 42 9.30 -0.99 12.65
N ARG A 43 10.35 -1.46 11.95
CA ARG A 43 10.94 -0.72 10.82
C ARG A 43 9.97 -0.58 9.64
N ARG A 44 9.02 -1.50 9.50
CA ARG A 44 8.01 -1.48 8.43
C ARG A 44 6.96 -0.36 8.59
N TRP A 45 6.74 0.18 9.80
CA TRP A 45 5.63 1.10 10.06
C TRP A 45 6.02 2.45 10.69
N ARG A 46 7.22 2.62 11.26
CA ARG A 46 7.73 3.94 11.67
C ARG A 46 9.10 4.19 11.04
N GLY A 47 9.14 4.88 9.91
CA GLY A 47 10.42 5.17 9.26
C GLY A 47 10.38 6.02 7.99
N GLY A 48 9.40 6.92 7.86
CA GLY A 48 9.73 8.18 7.20
C GLY A 48 10.73 8.90 8.10
N TYR A 49 11.82 9.41 7.53
CA TYR A 49 12.96 10.08 8.18
C TYR A 49 14.02 9.18 8.82
N THR A 50 14.90 8.63 8.00
CA THR A 50 16.34 8.64 8.32
C THR A 50 17.06 9.50 7.28
N ARG A 51 17.65 10.59 7.78
CA ARG A 51 18.58 11.46 7.05
C ARG A 51 19.74 10.58 6.53
N PRO A 52 20.07 10.60 5.23
CA PRO A 52 21.23 9.85 4.75
C PRO A 52 22.53 10.44 5.34
N PRO A 53 23.52 9.62 5.70
CA PRO A 53 24.85 10.12 6.08
C PRO A 53 25.53 10.75 4.86
N PRO A 54 26.38 11.78 5.05
CA PRO A 54 27.07 12.43 3.97
C PRO A 54 28.31 11.60 3.60
N THR A 55 28.16 10.62 2.71
CA THR A 55 29.29 10.00 2.03
C THR A 55 28.96 9.85 0.56
N GLY A 56 29.63 10.66 -0.26
CA GLY A 56 29.46 10.71 -1.71
C GLY A 56 29.73 9.36 -2.36
N GLY A 57 28.81 8.92 -3.22
CA GLY A 57 28.95 7.69 -3.98
C GLY A 57 27.64 7.12 -4.56
N ALA A 58 26.48 7.53 -4.04
CA ALA A 58 25.17 6.96 -4.44
C ALA A 58 24.47 7.64 -5.64
N GLY A 59 25.06 8.70 -6.22
CA GLY A 59 24.39 9.52 -7.24
C GLY A 59 24.18 8.83 -8.59
N ALA A 60 25.10 7.97 -9.01
CA ALA A 60 25.05 7.37 -10.35
C ALA A 60 23.95 6.31 -10.51
N ALA A 61 23.77 5.44 -9.51
CA ALA A 61 22.74 4.40 -9.55
C ALA A 61 21.32 5.00 -9.39
N ALA A 62 21.15 6.00 -8.53
CA ALA A 62 19.89 6.74 -8.40
C ALA A 62 19.53 7.48 -9.71
N SER A 63 20.53 8.05 -10.39
CA SER A 63 20.34 8.74 -11.67
C SER A 63 19.96 7.80 -12.81
N LEU A 64 20.55 6.60 -12.90
CA LEU A 64 20.16 5.59 -13.90
C LEU A 64 18.75 5.04 -13.67
N VAL A 65 18.37 4.83 -12.41
CA VAL A 65 17.00 4.46 -12.06
C VAL A 65 16.06 5.59 -12.46
N GLN A 66 16.36 6.85 -12.15
CA GLN A 66 15.53 7.98 -12.54
C GLN A 66 15.33 8.10 -14.07
N THR A 67 16.38 8.00 -14.88
CA THR A 67 16.25 8.12 -16.34
C THR A 67 15.44 6.98 -16.98
N HIS A 68 15.70 5.73 -16.58
CA HIS A 68 14.92 4.58 -17.07
C HIS A 68 13.47 4.60 -16.58
N VAL A 69 13.22 5.12 -15.38
CA VAL A 69 11.88 5.21 -14.79
C VAL A 69 11.07 6.30 -15.49
N HIS A 70 11.63 7.48 -15.77
CA HIS A 70 10.92 8.55 -16.50
C HIS A 70 10.45 8.08 -17.90
N GLN A 71 11.28 7.34 -18.63
CA GLN A 71 10.97 6.92 -20.01
C GLN A 71 9.85 5.86 -20.11
N ALA A 72 9.61 5.09 -19.05
CA ALA A 72 8.54 4.09 -18.99
C ALA A 72 7.23 4.61 -18.37
N MET A 73 7.25 5.80 -17.75
CA MET A 73 6.17 6.29 -16.89
C MET A 73 5.20 7.26 -17.55
N GLU A 74 5.58 7.95 -18.64
CA GLU A 74 4.69 8.93 -19.27
C GLU A 74 3.64 8.32 -20.23
N THR A 75 3.72 7.02 -20.56
CA THR A 75 2.79 6.34 -21.49
C THR A 75 2.38 4.93 -21.02
N GLY A 76 2.36 4.68 -19.71
CA GLY A 76 2.10 3.35 -19.18
C GLY A 76 0.63 2.92 -19.35
N VAL A 77 0.42 1.67 -19.81
CA VAL A 77 -0.91 1.03 -19.96
C VAL A 77 -1.76 1.09 -18.67
N HIS A 78 -1.11 1.23 -17.52
CA HIS A 78 -1.76 1.38 -16.22
C HIS A 78 -2.65 2.62 -16.11
N VAL A 79 -2.37 3.70 -16.86
CA VAL A 79 -3.19 4.94 -16.81
C VAL A 79 -4.61 4.70 -17.33
N ALA A 80 -4.79 3.72 -18.22
CA ALA A 80 -6.11 3.33 -18.73
C ALA A 80 -6.87 2.36 -17.80
N GLN A 81 -6.25 1.94 -16.69
CA GLN A 81 -6.85 0.94 -15.80
C GLN A 81 -7.84 1.57 -14.82
N PRO A 82 -9.01 0.94 -14.58
CA PRO A 82 -10.06 1.52 -13.74
C PRO A 82 -9.68 1.62 -12.25
N TRP A 83 -8.67 0.86 -11.84
CA TRP A 83 -8.11 0.87 -10.49
C TRP A 83 -7.02 1.92 -10.29
N PHE A 84 -6.58 2.62 -11.35
CA PHE A 84 -5.55 3.64 -11.29
C PHE A 84 -6.16 5.04 -11.26
N HIS A 85 -5.73 5.85 -10.30
CA HIS A 85 -6.25 7.20 -10.03
C HIS A 85 -5.09 8.19 -10.05
N ALA A 86 -4.80 8.73 -11.23
CA ALA A 86 -3.72 9.71 -11.43
C ALA A 86 -3.93 10.96 -10.58
N GLY A 87 -2.85 11.46 -9.96
CA GLY A 87 -2.89 12.71 -9.17
C GLY A 87 -3.73 12.69 -7.89
N LEU A 88 -4.35 11.55 -7.54
CA LEU A 88 -5.21 11.43 -6.36
C LEU A 88 -4.41 11.64 -5.07
N THR A 89 -4.97 12.42 -4.14
CA THR A 89 -4.31 12.68 -2.86
C THR A 89 -4.43 11.49 -1.90
N ARG A 90 -3.55 11.43 -0.90
CA ARG A 90 -3.61 10.39 0.15
C ARG A 90 -4.95 10.40 0.88
N ASP A 91 -5.41 11.58 1.28
CA ASP A 91 -6.61 11.74 2.09
C ASP A 91 -7.86 11.40 1.27
N ARG A 92 -7.93 11.88 0.02
CA ARG A 92 -9.04 11.54 -0.87
C ARG A 92 -9.09 10.05 -1.20
N ALA A 93 -7.95 9.42 -1.41
CA ALA A 93 -7.87 7.97 -1.60
C ALA A 93 -8.37 7.21 -0.36
N ALA A 94 -8.03 7.70 0.84
CA ALA A 94 -8.50 7.09 2.09
C ALA A 94 -10.01 7.23 2.25
N GLU A 95 -10.58 8.39 1.96
CA GLU A 95 -12.03 8.60 1.96
C GLU A 95 -12.75 7.66 0.98
N LEU A 96 -12.25 7.55 -0.24
CA LEU A 96 -12.85 6.71 -1.27
C LEU A 96 -12.88 5.25 -0.85
N VAL A 97 -11.75 4.71 -0.38
CA VAL A 97 -11.67 3.32 0.09
C VAL A 97 -12.48 3.09 1.37
N ALA A 98 -12.51 4.07 2.28
CA ALA A 98 -13.27 3.96 3.52
C ALA A 98 -14.78 3.81 3.29
N LYS A 99 -15.34 4.49 2.28
CA LYS A 99 -16.77 4.44 1.92
C LYS A 99 -17.26 3.05 1.51
N TYR A 100 -16.38 2.16 1.06
CA TYR A 100 -16.76 0.80 0.69
C TYR A 100 -16.88 -0.09 1.94
N GLY A 101 -18.07 -0.08 2.55
CA GLY A 101 -18.60 -1.09 3.49
C GLY A 101 -17.62 -1.61 4.54
N THR A 102 -17.69 -2.89 4.88
CA THR A 102 -16.73 -3.59 5.76
C THR A 102 -15.86 -4.59 4.99
N VAL A 103 -15.81 -4.47 3.66
CA VAL A 103 -15.15 -5.45 2.78
C VAL A 103 -13.65 -5.21 2.76
N ASP A 104 -12.89 -6.23 3.12
CA ASP A 104 -11.43 -6.22 3.03
C ASP A 104 -10.95 -6.45 1.60
N GLY A 105 -9.80 -5.86 1.28
CA GLY A 105 -9.18 -5.94 -0.04
C GLY A 105 -9.72 -4.94 -1.06
N VAL A 106 -10.67 -4.07 -0.68
CA VAL A 106 -11.06 -2.93 -1.53
C VAL A 106 -9.86 -2.01 -1.70
N PHE A 107 -9.52 -1.63 -2.93
CA PHE A 107 -8.28 -0.90 -3.22
C PHE A 107 -8.37 0.10 -4.38
N LEU A 108 -7.36 0.94 -4.48
CA LEU A 108 -6.99 1.71 -5.66
C LEU A 108 -5.48 1.94 -5.68
N VAL A 109 -4.94 2.29 -6.84
CA VAL A 109 -3.53 2.68 -7.03
C VAL A 109 -3.48 4.14 -7.47
N ARG A 110 -2.48 4.88 -6.98
CA ARG A 110 -2.27 6.29 -7.31
C ARG A 110 -0.79 6.63 -7.34
N ASP A 111 -0.47 7.79 -7.91
CA ASP A 111 0.88 8.34 -7.84
C ASP A 111 1.29 8.70 -6.41
N SER A 112 2.59 8.56 -6.12
CA SER A 112 3.17 9.07 -4.88
C SER A 112 3.53 10.54 -5.02
N ARG A 113 2.83 11.42 -4.30
CA ARG A 113 3.16 12.86 -4.26
C ARG A 113 4.47 13.17 -3.54
N SER A 114 4.93 12.29 -2.66
CA SER A 114 6.17 12.49 -1.88
C SER A 114 7.40 11.87 -2.53
N HIS A 115 7.23 10.94 -3.46
CA HIS A 115 8.32 10.23 -4.11
C HIS A 115 8.03 10.13 -5.61
N PRO A 116 8.57 11.06 -6.42
CA PRO A 116 8.41 11.02 -7.87
C PRO A 116 8.83 9.67 -8.46
N GLY A 117 8.01 9.13 -9.36
CA GLY A 117 8.22 7.81 -9.95
C GLY A 117 7.89 6.61 -9.06
N ALA A 118 7.33 6.83 -7.87
CA ALA A 118 6.76 5.78 -7.03
C ALA A 118 5.22 5.83 -7.05
N TYR A 119 4.60 4.72 -6.68
CA TYR A 119 3.14 4.62 -6.56
C TYR A 119 2.72 4.26 -5.14
N VAL A 120 1.43 4.34 -4.87
CA VAL A 120 0.83 3.94 -3.61
C VAL A 120 -0.41 3.11 -3.86
N ILE A 121 -0.46 1.91 -3.28
CA ILE A 121 -1.68 1.10 -3.18
C ILE A 121 -2.40 1.54 -1.91
N THR A 122 -3.61 2.06 -2.05
CA THR A 122 -4.47 2.38 -0.90
C THR A 122 -5.56 1.33 -0.82
N TYR A 123 -5.66 0.60 0.30
CA TYR A 123 -6.58 -0.53 0.44
C TYR A 123 -7.14 -0.66 1.85
N LYS A 124 -8.23 -1.41 1.99
CA LYS A 124 -8.90 -1.67 3.26
C LYS A 124 -8.56 -3.05 3.82
N CYS A 125 -8.25 -3.12 5.11
CA CYS A 125 -8.13 -4.39 5.84
C CYS A 125 -8.46 -4.21 7.32
N GLY A 126 -9.29 -5.10 7.88
CA GLY A 126 -9.69 -5.06 9.29
C GLY A 126 -10.34 -3.73 9.69
N GLY A 127 -11.15 -3.15 8.80
CA GLY A 127 -11.80 -1.85 9.00
C GLY A 127 -10.87 -0.63 8.93
N LYS A 128 -9.58 -0.82 8.62
CA LYS A 128 -8.59 0.26 8.52
C LYS A 128 -8.19 0.49 7.07
N VAL A 129 -7.96 1.74 6.71
CA VAL A 129 -7.33 2.11 5.44
C VAL A 129 -5.82 2.03 5.62
N ILE A 130 -5.15 1.37 4.68
CA ILE A 130 -3.72 1.14 4.65
C ILE A 130 -3.15 1.69 3.34
N HIS A 131 -1.97 2.29 3.41
CA HIS A 131 -1.23 2.78 2.25
C HIS A 131 0.10 2.03 2.14
N ALA A 132 0.27 1.23 1.09
CA ALA A 132 1.51 0.54 0.78
C ALA A 132 2.26 1.26 -0.33
N GLN A 133 3.53 1.57 -0.10
CA GLN A 133 4.38 2.24 -1.08
C GLN A 133 4.93 1.23 -2.09
N VAL A 134 4.82 1.56 -3.37
CA VAL A 134 5.41 0.82 -4.48
C VAL A 134 6.59 1.63 -4.97
N THR A 135 7.81 1.15 -4.75
CA THR A 135 9.04 1.87 -5.10
C THR A 135 9.73 1.25 -6.31
N PRO A 136 10.26 2.07 -7.22
CA PRO A 136 11.15 1.57 -8.26
C PRO A 136 12.50 1.18 -7.64
N THR A 137 13.08 0.09 -8.14
CA THR A 137 14.42 -0.41 -7.81
C THR A 137 15.09 -0.95 -9.06
N LEU A 138 16.40 -1.13 -9.04
CA LEU A 138 17.13 -1.72 -10.17
C LEU A 138 17.24 -3.24 -9.97
N ASP A 139 16.83 -4.03 -10.97
CA ASP A 139 17.16 -5.45 -11.01
C ASP A 139 18.66 -5.61 -11.31
N PRO A 140 19.46 -6.16 -10.38
CA PRO A 140 20.91 -6.27 -10.55
C PRO A 140 21.31 -7.24 -11.68
N LEU A 141 20.46 -8.20 -12.04
CA LEU A 141 20.76 -9.19 -13.08
C LEU A 141 20.40 -8.69 -14.48
N ARG A 142 19.32 -7.92 -14.57
CA ARG A 142 18.76 -7.47 -15.87
C ARG A 142 19.02 -6.00 -16.17
N HIS A 143 19.64 -5.27 -15.24
CA HIS A 143 19.90 -3.84 -15.33
C HIS A 143 18.66 -3.02 -15.75
N ARG A 144 17.49 -3.43 -15.27
CA ARG A 144 16.19 -2.81 -15.61
C ARG A 144 15.47 -2.37 -14.34
N ALA A 145 14.77 -1.24 -14.43
CA ALA A 145 13.90 -0.79 -13.35
C ALA A 145 12.73 -1.78 -13.14
N VAL A 146 12.48 -2.12 -11.88
CA VAL A 146 11.40 -3.00 -11.42
C VAL A 146 10.71 -2.35 -10.23
N LEU A 147 9.42 -2.64 -10.06
CA LEU A 147 8.60 -2.19 -8.95
C LEU A 147 8.59 -3.21 -7.83
N THR A 148 8.57 -2.73 -6.58
CA THR A 148 8.50 -3.58 -5.40
C THR A 148 7.74 -2.89 -4.26
N VAL A 149 7.09 -3.70 -3.41
CA VAL A 149 6.40 -3.26 -2.18
C VAL A 149 7.19 -3.67 -0.92
N ASP A 150 8.07 -4.66 -1.06
CA ASP A 150 8.77 -5.36 0.02
C ASP A 150 10.30 -5.21 -0.11
N SER A 151 10.76 -4.02 -0.52
CA SER A 151 12.19 -3.67 -0.63
C SER A 151 13.00 -4.61 -1.55
N GLY A 152 12.37 -5.15 -2.58
CA GLY A 152 13.00 -5.94 -3.64
C GLY A 152 12.93 -7.45 -3.45
N ALA A 153 12.25 -7.95 -2.41
CA ALA A 153 12.01 -9.39 -2.24
C ALA A 153 11.10 -9.92 -3.37
N THR A 154 10.04 -9.18 -3.69
CA THR A 154 9.19 -9.41 -4.86
C THR A 154 9.35 -8.26 -5.85
N LYS A 155 9.58 -8.59 -7.12
CA LYS A 155 9.88 -7.64 -8.20
C LYS A 155 8.87 -7.80 -9.33
N PHE A 156 8.36 -6.68 -9.84
CA PHE A 156 7.41 -6.62 -10.94
C PHE A 156 7.93 -5.68 -12.03
N TYR A 157 7.70 -5.98 -13.29
CA TYR A 157 8.16 -5.11 -14.38
C TYR A 157 7.25 -3.88 -14.59
N ASP A 158 5.98 -4.00 -14.22
CA ASP A 158 5.01 -2.92 -14.30
C ASP A 158 3.93 -3.06 -13.22
N LEU A 159 3.03 -2.07 -13.15
CA LEU A 159 1.93 -2.04 -12.19
C LEU A 159 0.85 -3.10 -12.48
N LEU A 160 0.67 -3.51 -13.74
CA LEU A 160 -0.35 -4.51 -14.10
C LEU A 160 0.02 -5.84 -13.45
N GLN A 161 1.26 -6.29 -13.68
CA GLN A 161 1.78 -7.53 -13.10
C GLN A 161 1.75 -7.48 -11.57
N LEU A 162 2.07 -6.33 -10.98
CA LEU A 162 2.00 -6.13 -9.53
C LEU A 162 0.57 -6.31 -9.02
N VAL A 163 -0.40 -5.64 -9.63
CA VAL A 163 -1.81 -5.69 -9.20
C VAL A 163 -2.37 -7.10 -9.38
N GLU A 164 -2.15 -7.74 -10.53
CA GLU A 164 -2.57 -9.12 -10.78
C GLU A 164 -2.03 -10.09 -9.74
N PHE A 165 -0.73 -9.97 -9.42
CA PHE A 165 -0.12 -10.79 -8.37
C PHE A 165 -0.82 -10.58 -7.02
N TYR A 166 -1.04 -9.32 -6.62
CA TYR A 166 -1.66 -9.02 -5.33
C TYR A 166 -3.18 -9.28 -5.29
N GLN A 167 -3.81 -9.43 -6.46
CA GLN A 167 -5.17 -9.93 -6.58
C GLN A 167 -5.26 -11.43 -6.32
N LEU A 168 -4.24 -12.20 -6.72
CA LEU A 168 -4.18 -13.65 -6.50
C LEU A 168 -3.55 -14.01 -5.14
N ASN A 169 -2.60 -13.22 -4.66
CA ASN A 169 -1.76 -13.52 -3.50
C ASN A 169 -1.69 -12.33 -2.55
N ALA A 170 -1.78 -12.56 -1.24
CA ALA A 170 -1.58 -11.45 -0.30
C ALA A 170 -0.12 -10.95 -0.29
N GLY A 171 0.84 -11.85 -0.54
CA GLY A 171 2.27 -11.54 -0.52
C GLY A 171 2.66 -10.90 0.81
N CYS A 172 3.27 -9.71 0.75
CA CYS A 172 3.59 -8.96 1.96
C CYS A 172 2.41 -8.18 2.56
N LEU A 173 1.28 -8.03 1.85
CA LEU A 173 0.12 -7.27 2.32
C LEU A 173 -0.71 -8.09 3.33
N PRO A 174 -1.44 -7.44 4.26
CA PRO A 174 -2.32 -8.12 5.21
C PRO A 174 -3.51 -8.84 4.57
N THR A 175 -3.90 -8.46 3.35
CA THR A 175 -4.99 -9.08 2.60
C THR A 175 -4.73 -8.96 1.10
N ARG A 176 -5.41 -9.81 0.32
CA ARG A 176 -5.42 -9.74 -1.14
C ARG A 176 -6.19 -8.50 -1.61
N LEU A 177 -5.83 -8.01 -2.78
CA LEU A 177 -6.60 -6.98 -3.47
C LEU A 177 -7.79 -7.66 -4.16
N THR A 178 -9.02 -7.26 -3.83
CA THR A 178 -10.22 -8.00 -4.27
C THR A 178 -11.09 -7.16 -5.18
N HIS A 179 -11.41 -5.94 -4.76
CA HIS A 179 -12.33 -5.04 -5.49
C HIS A 179 -11.66 -3.69 -5.66
N TYR A 180 -11.69 -3.12 -6.86
CA TYR A 180 -11.13 -1.79 -7.07
C TYR A 180 -12.20 -0.71 -7.00
N VAL A 181 -11.81 0.46 -6.52
CA VAL A 181 -12.63 1.67 -6.56
C VAL A 181 -12.50 2.29 -7.95
N THR A 182 -13.63 2.57 -8.58
CA THR A 182 -13.68 3.38 -9.82
C THR A 182 -14.06 4.82 -9.47
N PHE A 183 -13.55 5.79 -10.23
CA PHE A 183 -14.00 7.17 -10.09
C PHE A 183 -15.45 7.23 -10.57
N MET A 184 -16.41 7.17 -9.65
CA MET A 184 -17.77 7.54 -9.98
C MET A 184 -17.77 9.04 -10.14
N ALA A 185 -17.79 9.51 -11.40
CA ALA A 185 -18.19 10.87 -11.68
C ALA A 185 -19.57 11.05 -11.03
N THR A 186 -19.61 11.77 -9.92
CA THR A 186 -20.87 12.16 -9.31
C THR A 186 -21.54 13.10 -10.30
N GLY A 187 -22.44 12.55 -11.12
CA GLY A 187 -23.33 13.34 -11.94
C GLY A 187 -24.28 14.15 -11.04
N GLY A 188 -24.53 15.39 -11.44
CA GLY A 188 -25.67 16.18 -10.94
C GLY A 188 -25.36 17.58 -10.44
N GLU A 189 -24.78 18.45 -11.27
CA GLU A 189 -25.16 19.87 -11.21
C GLU A 189 -26.50 19.99 -11.95
N VAL A 190 -27.61 19.86 -11.21
CA VAL A 190 -28.92 20.32 -11.70
C VAL A 190 -28.85 21.85 -11.68
N GLY A 191 -28.54 22.42 -12.84
CA GLY A 191 -28.73 23.85 -13.08
C GLY A 191 -30.22 24.16 -13.04
N GLU A 192 -30.69 24.63 -11.90
CA GLU A 192 -32.01 25.24 -11.71
C GLU A 192 -32.06 26.52 -12.55
N SER A 193 -32.40 26.37 -13.83
CA SER A 193 -32.75 27.48 -14.72
C SER A 193 -34.24 27.74 -14.51
N GLY A 194 -34.55 28.60 -13.54
CA GLY A 194 -35.87 29.19 -13.39
C GLY A 194 -36.26 29.93 -14.68
N ASN A 195 -37.05 29.28 -15.53
CA ASN A 195 -37.70 29.92 -16.65
C ASN A 195 -39.06 30.42 -16.19
N ASP A 196 -39.06 31.56 -15.48
CA ASP A 196 -40.25 32.39 -15.34
C ASP A 196 -40.56 33.00 -16.71
N ARG A 197 -41.43 32.30 -17.45
CA ARG A 197 -42.21 32.90 -18.54
C ARG A 197 -43.68 32.64 -18.25
N SER A 198 -44.26 33.56 -17.49
CA SER A 198 -45.68 33.86 -17.53
C SER A 198 -46.05 34.29 -18.95
N CYS A 199 -46.61 33.37 -19.73
CA CYS A 199 -47.38 33.76 -20.91
C CYS A 199 -48.78 34.13 -20.44
N SER A 200 -49.05 35.44 -20.35
CA SER A 200 -50.40 35.97 -20.18
C SER A 200 -51.30 35.49 -21.31
N ALA A 201 -52.47 34.99 -20.93
CA ALA A 201 -53.62 34.91 -21.81
C ALA A 201 -54.16 36.32 -22.11
N ASP A 202 -54.96 36.40 -23.16
CA ASP A 202 -55.86 37.50 -23.55
C ASP A 202 -55.22 38.65 -24.38
N ASP A 203 -55.36 38.57 -25.71
CA ASP A 203 -56.12 39.58 -26.47
C ASP A 203 -56.48 39.07 -27.89
N PHE A 204 -57.76 39.28 -28.24
CA PHE A 204 -58.51 39.04 -29.48
C PHE A 204 -59.19 37.69 -29.76
#